data_AF-A0A264W7R9-F1
#
_entry.id   AF-A0A264W7R9-F1
#
_cell.length_a   1.000
_cell.length_b   1.000
_cell.length_c   1.000
_cell.angle_alpha   90.00
_cell.angle_beta   90.00
_cell.angle_gamma   90.00
#
_symmetry.space_group_name_H-M   'P 1'
#
loop_
_entity.id
_entity.type
_entity.pdbx_description
1 polymer ?
#
loop_
_entity_poly.entity_id
_entity_poly.type
_entity_poly.pdbx_seq_one_letter_code
_entity_poly.pdbx_strand_id
1 'polypeptide(L)' 'TTTVAKASTGAIEHIPVARVTNLARSLEEMKERGIWVVGTDASAREDYRNMDGNMPLALVIGSEGKGMGRLVKEKCDFLI' A
#
# COMPACT_ATOMS: atom_id res chain seq x y z
N THR A 1 -20.47 6.83 -0.36
CA THR A 1 -20.15 6.29 -1.71
C THR A 1 -20.18 7.37 -2.80
N THR A 2 -21.00 8.41 -2.71
CA THR A 2 -21.05 9.54 -3.68
C THR A 2 -19.86 10.52 -3.60
N THR A 3 -19.21 10.68 -2.44
CA THR A 3 -18.09 11.62 -2.27
C THR A 3 -16.78 11.13 -2.90
N VAL A 4 -16.54 9.81 -2.93
CA VAL A 4 -15.29 9.21 -3.45
C VAL A 4 -15.20 9.32 -4.97
N ALA A 5 -16.33 9.23 -5.67
CA ALA A 5 -16.40 9.39 -7.13
C ALA A 5 -16.04 10.82 -7.58
N LYS A 6 -16.40 11.85 -6.78
CA LYS A 6 -16.11 13.25 -7.09
C LYS A 6 -14.63 13.63 -6.92
N ALA A 7 -13.93 13.00 -5.97
CA ALA A 7 -12.50 13.26 -5.73
C ALA A 7 -11.57 12.57 -6.74
N SER A 8 -12.07 11.56 -7.46
CA SER A 8 -11.25 10.68 -8.27
C SER A 8 -11.21 11.05 -9.77
N THR A 9 -11.88 12.13 -10.20
CA THR A 9 -11.91 12.62 -11.61
C THR A 9 -11.95 11.48 -12.65
N GLY A 10 -12.82 10.47 -12.47
CA GLY A 10 -12.95 9.33 -13.39
C GLY A 10 -11.90 8.21 -13.29
N ALA A 11 -10.84 8.34 -12.49
CA ALA A 11 -9.81 7.30 -12.33
C ALA A 11 -10.33 5.97 -11.77
N ILE A 12 -11.43 6.02 -11.01
CA ILE A 12 -12.07 4.83 -10.43
C ILE A 12 -12.69 3.92 -11.50
N GLU A 13 -12.96 4.43 -12.71
CA GLU A 13 -13.49 3.65 -13.82
C GLU A 13 -12.39 2.92 -14.62
N HIS A 14 -11.12 3.26 -14.38
CA HIS A 14 -9.97 2.70 -15.10
C HIS A 14 -9.06 1.83 -14.22
N ILE A 15 -9.18 1.93 -12.89
CA ILE A 15 -8.33 1.19 -11.94
C ILE A 15 -9.18 0.11 -11.25
N PRO A 16 -8.81 -1.18 -11.35
CA PRO A 16 -9.53 -2.23 -10.65
C PRO A 16 -9.45 -2.03 -9.14
N VAL A 17 -10.61 -1.93 -8.48
CA VAL A 17 -10.71 -1.77 -7.03
C VAL A 17 -11.14 -3.09 -6.40
N ALA A 18 -10.30 -3.63 -5.51
CA ALA A 18 -10.63 -4.81 -4.71
C ALA A 18 -10.84 -4.44 -3.24
N ARG A 19 -11.91 -4.94 -2.63
CA ARG A 19 -12.14 -4.83 -1.20
C ARG A 19 -11.80 -6.18 -0.55
N VAL A 20 -10.86 -6.17 0.37
CA VAL A 20 -10.42 -7.38 1.08
C VAL A 20 -10.90 -7.36 2.53
N THR A 21 -11.18 -8.53 3.08
CA THR A 21 -11.61 -8.67 4.49
C THR A 21 -10.44 -8.48 5.45
N ASN A 22 -9.22 -8.89 5.05
CA ASN A 22 -8.01 -8.75 5.84
C ASN A 22 -6.84 -8.33 4.94
N LEU A 23 -6.37 -7.10 5.14
CA LEU A 23 -5.28 -6.54 4.34
C LEU A 23 -3.94 -7.26 4.59
N ALA A 24 -3.62 -7.61 5.85
CA ALA A 24 -2.36 -8.27 6.18
C ALA A 24 -2.22 -9.63 5.47
N ARG A 25 -3.30 -10.43 5.45
CA ARG A 25 -3.33 -11.69 4.69
C ARG A 25 -3.20 -11.46 3.18
N SER A 26 -3.87 -10.44 2.66
CA SER A 26 -3.82 -10.12 1.22
C SER A 26 -2.41 -9.71 0.79
N LEU A 27 -1.68 -9.02 1.66
CA LEU A 27 -0.28 -8.66 1.44
C LEU A 27 0.63 -9.90 1.47
N GLU A 28 0.39 -10.87 2.36
CA GLU A 28 1.11 -12.15 2.36
C GLU A 28 0.92 -12.91 1.04
N GLU A 29 -0.32 -13.02 0.56
CA GLU A 29 -0.62 -13.67 -0.72
C GLU A 29 0.04 -12.96 -1.92
N MET A 30 0.21 -11.64 -1.84
CA MET A 30 0.97 -10.87 -2.84
C MET A 30 2.47 -11.20 -2.78
N LYS A 31 3.04 -11.32 -1.58
CA LYS A 31 4.45 -11.69 -1.38
C LYS A 31 4.76 -13.09 -1.89
N GLU A 32 3.87 -14.05 -1.65
CA GLU A 32 3.97 -15.42 -2.20
C GLU A 32 4.00 -15.44 -3.74
N ARG A 33 3.46 -14.41 -4.40
CA ARG A 33 3.47 -14.22 -5.85
C ARG A 33 4.68 -13.41 -6.34
N GLY A 34 5.64 -13.10 -5.47
CA GLY A 34 6.83 -12.33 -5.80
C GLY A 34 6.63 -10.81 -5.86
N ILE A 35 5.56 -10.29 -5.24
CA ILE A 35 5.30 -8.85 -5.12
C ILE A 35 5.85 -8.35 -3.79
N TRP A 36 6.67 -7.30 -3.85
CA TRP A 36 7.30 -6.68 -2.68
C TRP A 36 6.41 -5.60 -2.08
N VAL A 37 6.28 -5.57 -0.77
CA VAL A 37 5.36 -4.66 -0.08
C VAL A 37 6.14 -3.50 0.52
N VAL A 38 5.81 -2.28 0.10
CA VAL A 38 6.43 -1.04 0.57
C VAL A 38 5.40 -0.25 1.37
N GLY A 39 5.70 0.05 2.63
CA GLY A 39 4.84 0.86 3.48
C GLY A 39 5.34 2.29 3.63
N THR A 40 4.43 3.27 3.55
CA THR A 40 4.75 4.66 3.87
C THR A 40 4.61 4.90 5.38
N ASP A 41 5.71 5.17 6.07
CA ASP A 41 5.75 5.51 7.49
C ASP A 41 6.54 6.80 7.71
N ALA A 42 5.92 7.81 8.32
CA ALA A 42 6.59 9.08 8.63
C ALA A 42 7.83 8.92 9.54
N SER A 43 7.98 7.78 10.21
CA SER A 43 9.15 7.44 11.04
C SER A 43 10.21 6.61 10.31
N ALA A 44 9.98 6.27 9.03
CA ALA A 44 10.95 5.53 8.23
C ALA A 44 12.21 6.37 7.99
N ARG A 45 13.36 5.68 7.95
CA ARG A 45 14.67 6.30 7.67
C ARG A 45 15.12 6.15 6.23
N GLU A 46 14.51 5.24 5.49
CA GLU A 46 14.90 4.91 4.12
C GLU A 46 14.27 5.91 3.16
N ASP A 47 15.10 6.56 2.34
CA ASP A 47 14.62 7.46 1.30
C ASP A 47 14.13 6.64 0.11
N TYR A 48 12.90 6.87 -0.34
CA TYR A 48 12.30 6.19 -1.49
C TYR A 48 13.17 6.27 -2.76
N ARG A 49 14.06 7.27 -2.88
CA ARG A 49 14.98 7.46 -4.02
C ARG A 49 16.10 6.44 -4.08
N ASN A 50 16.36 5.73 -2.98
CA ASN A 50 17.41 4.70 -2.90
C ASN A 50 16.86 3.28 -3.12
N MET A 51 15.54 3.13 -3.29
CA MET A 51 14.90 1.84 -3.52
C MET A 51 14.90 1.48 -5.01
N ASP A 52 15.15 0.23 -5.34
CA ASP A 52 14.95 -0.27 -6.71
C ASP A 52 13.44 -0.35 -7.02
N GLY A 53 12.97 0.54 -7.89
CA GLY A 53 11.58 0.62 -8.30
C GLY A 53 11.21 -0.32 -9.46
N ASN A 54 12.17 -1.03 -10.06
CA ASN A 54 11.94 -1.87 -11.25
C ASN A 54 11.49 -3.30 -10.93
N MET A 55 11.01 -3.55 -9.70
CA MET A 55 10.50 -4.83 -9.25
C MET A 55 8.97 -4.79 -9.07
N PRO A 56 8.26 -5.94 -9.04
CA PRO A 56 6.84 -5.97 -8.72
C PRO A 56 6.60 -5.45 -7.31
N LEU A 57 5.86 -4.34 -7.18
CA LEU A 57 5.71 -3.60 -5.92
C LEU A 57 4.24 -3.36 -5.58
N ALA A 58 3.94 -3.44 -4.28
CA ALA A 58 2.68 -3.05 -3.66
C ALA A 58 2.94 -1.91 -2.67
N LEU A 59 2.45 -0.71 -2.98
CA LEU A 59 2.56 0.46 -2.10
C LEU A 59 1.40 0.49 -1.11
N VAL A 60 1.72 0.60 0.17
CA VAL A 60 0.75 0.70 1.26
C VAL A 60 0.80 2.10 1.85
N ILE A 61 -0.32 2.81 1.76
CA ILE A 61 -0.49 4.15 2.31
C ILE A 61 -1.34 4.06 3.57
N GLY A 62 -0.77 4.52 4.69
CA GLY A 62 -1.47 4.62 5.96
C GLY A 62 -2.52 5.73 5.99
N SER A 63 -3.40 5.69 6.99
CA SER A 63 -4.30 6.83 7.23
C SER A 63 -3.50 8.02 7.75
N GLU A 64 -3.79 9.23 7.27
CA GLU A 64 -3.07 10.46 7.62
C GLU A 64 -2.89 10.68 9.14
N GLY A 65 -3.89 10.32 9.95
CA GLY A 65 -3.83 10.49 11.41
C GLY A 65 -3.26 9.30 12.18
N LYS A 66 -3.69 8.07 11.85
CA LYS A 66 -3.33 6.85 12.60
C LYS A 66 -2.12 6.10 12.01
N GLY A 67 -1.66 6.51 10.83
CA GLY A 67 -0.68 5.77 10.05
C GLY A 67 -1.20 4.41 9.58
N MET A 68 -0.27 3.50 9.28
CA MET A 68 -0.58 2.10 9.00
C MET A 68 -0.84 1.32 10.30
N GLY A 69 -1.77 0.36 10.25
CA GLY A 69 -1.97 -0.57 11.35
C GLY A 69 -0.71 -1.41 11.61
N ARG A 70 -0.43 -1.72 12.88
CA ARG A 70 0.79 -2.45 13.30
C ARG A 70 1.05 -3.73 12.49
N LEU A 71 0.02 -4.57 12.31
CA LEU A 71 0.13 -5.82 11.55
C LEU A 71 0.50 -5.58 10.09
N VAL A 72 0.08 -4.46 9.50
CA VAL A 72 0.43 -4.13 8.11
C VAL A 72 1.88 -3.69 8.04
N LYS A 73 2.35 -2.86 8.99
CA LYS A 73 3.76 -2.46 9.10
C LYS A 73 4.70 -3.66 9.24
N GLU A 74 4.33 -4.64 10.07
CA GLU A 74 5.12 -5.87 10.28
C GLU A 74 5.19 -6.77 9.04
N LYS A 75 4.30 -6.57 8.05
CA LYS A 75 4.25 -7.36 6.81
C LYS A 75 4.91 -6.66 5.62
N CYS A 76 5.16 -5.36 5.72
CA CYS A 76 5.94 -4.61 4.74
C CYS A 76 7.39 -5.12 4.70
N ASP A 77 7.93 -5.25 3.50
CA ASP A 77 9.34 -5.58 3.26
C ASP A 77 10.22 -4.35 3.47
N PHE A 78 9.70 -3.16 3.12
CA PHE A 78 10.37 -1.88 3.29
C PHE A 78 9.43 -0.86 3.92
N LEU A 79 9.99 0.02 4.73
CA LEU A 79 9.31 1.20 5.26
C LEU A 79 10.06 2.43 4.77
N ILE A 80 9.33 3.33 4.09
CA ILE A 80 9.82 4.59 3.51
C ILE A 80 9.01 5.79 3.98
#